data_AF-A0AAP1WG56-F1
#
_entry.id   AF-A0AAP1WG56-F1
#
_cell.length_a   1.000
_cell.length_b   1.000
_cell.length_c   1.000
_cell.angle_alpha   90.00
_cell.angle_beta   90.00
_cell.angle_gamma   90.00
#
_symmetry.space_group_name_H-M   'P 1'
#
loop_
_entity.id
_entity.type
_entity.pdbx_description
1 polymer ?
#
loop_
_entity_poly.entity_id
_entity_poly.type
_entity_poly.pdbx_seq_one_letter_code
_entity_poly.pdbx_strand_id
1 'polypeptide(L)'
;MKKGLIIIFEKKDAAILNAFCLRSFINQKLKIVLINNGNHQVVFEFLNILKDTSKCDVSILTLRREKKVVSAIKAGVRFLSTIKNIGLIIYTNPRNMLNATWIDQELDLSKIELPHKKNERILLRRVYSMNEIINY
;
A
#
# COMPACT_ATOMS: atom_id res chain seq x y z
N MET A 1 -15.05 9.52 -2.06
CA MET A 1 -14.69 8.12 -2.41
C MET A 1 -13.61 7.63 -1.47
N LYS A 2 -13.54 6.33 -1.15
CA LYS A 2 -12.45 5.78 -0.30
C LYS A 2 -11.16 5.73 -1.12
N LYS A 3 -10.00 5.89 -0.49
CA LYS A 3 -8.70 5.76 -1.15
C LYS A 3 -8.08 4.42 -0.76
N GLY A 4 -7.36 3.80 -1.68
CA GLY A 4 -6.64 2.56 -1.46
C GLY A 4 -5.15 2.82 -1.25
N LEU A 5 -4.53 2.15 -0.29
CA LEU A 5 -3.09 2.12 -0.12
C LEU A 5 -2.61 0.67 -0.24
N ILE A 6 -1.66 0.41 -1.12
CA ILE A 6 -1.02 -0.89 -1.30
C ILE A 6 0.40 -0.78 -0.75
N ILE A 7 0.77 -1.66 0.16
CA ILE A 7 2.13 -1.74 0.71
C ILE A 7 2.67 -3.11 0.40
N ILE A 8 3.74 -3.17 -0.39
CA ILE A 8 4.31 -4.42 -0.92
C ILE A 8 5.53 -4.79 -0.09
N PHE A 9 5.46 -5.96 0.55
CA PHE A 9 6.55 -6.53 1.34
C PHE A 9 7.21 -7.66 0.55
N GLU A 10 8.52 -7.58 0.40
CA GLU A 10 9.37 -8.61 -0.21
C GLU A 10 10.21 -9.31 0.87
N LYS A 11 10.84 -10.44 0.53
CA LYS A 11 11.70 -11.18 1.48
C LYS A 11 12.76 -10.28 2.14
N LYS A 12 13.35 -9.39 1.36
CA LYS A 12 14.43 -8.48 1.80
C LYS A 12 13.98 -7.47 2.86
N ASP A 13 12.68 -7.29 3.05
CA ASP A 13 12.13 -6.34 4.02
C ASP A 13 12.02 -6.95 5.42
N ALA A 14 12.28 -8.26 5.56
CA ALA A 14 12.35 -8.92 6.87
C ALA A 14 13.27 -8.20 7.87
N ALA A 15 14.38 -7.62 7.38
CA ALA A 15 15.35 -6.91 8.19
C ALA A 15 14.84 -5.59 8.81
N ILE A 16 13.73 -5.04 8.29
CA ILE A 16 13.22 -3.71 8.69
C ILE A 16 11.81 -3.75 9.29
N LEU A 17 11.22 -4.95 9.47
CA LEU A 17 9.83 -5.08 9.93
C LEU A 17 9.60 -4.43 11.29
N ASN A 18 10.55 -4.59 12.22
CA ASN A 18 10.44 -4.04 13.57
C ASN A 18 10.36 -2.51 13.63
N ALA A 19 10.88 -1.81 12.61
CA ALA A 19 10.81 -0.36 12.52
C ALA A 19 9.51 0.13 11.86
N PHE A 20 8.77 -0.76 11.19
CA PHE A 20 7.61 -0.40 10.39
C PHE A 20 6.34 -0.34 11.22
N CYS A 21 5.57 0.75 11.06
CA CYS A 21 4.23 0.87 11.64
C CYS A 21 3.28 1.67 10.74
N LEU A 22 1.97 1.57 11.02
CA LEU A 22 0.92 2.25 10.25
C LEU A 22 0.35 3.48 10.98
N ARG A 23 1.04 3.99 12.02
CA ARG A 23 0.52 5.05 12.90
C ARG A 23 0.09 6.31 12.13
N SER A 24 0.86 6.71 11.12
CA SER A 24 0.58 7.88 10.28
C SER A 24 -0.74 7.81 9.51
N PHE A 25 -1.37 6.63 9.42
CA PHE A 25 -2.61 6.42 8.68
C PHE A 25 -3.86 6.16 9.54
N ILE A 26 -3.74 6.11 10.87
CA ILE A 26 -4.85 5.70 11.77
C ILE A 26 -6.11 6.54 11.57
N ASN A 27 -5.96 7.84 11.34
CA ASN A 27 -7.10 8.76 11.18
C ASN A 27 -7.44 9.05 9.71
N GLN A 28 -6.81 8.37 8.76
CA GLN A 28 -7.04 8.59 7.34
C GLN A 28 -8.09 7.61 6.81
N LYS A 29 -9.01 8.10 5.97
CA LYS A 29 -10.08 7.28 5.36
C LYS A 29 -9.56 6.39 4.22
N LEU A 30 -8.64 5.48 4.55
CA LEU A 30 -7.95 4.58 3.63
C LEU A 30 -8.41 3.13 3.78
N LYS A 31 -8.35 2.37 2.68
CA LYS A 31 -8.31 0.90 2.72
C LYS A 31 -6.87 0.48 2.46
N ILE A 32 -6.22 -0.13 3.44
CA ILE A 32 -4.81 -0.56 3.34
C ILE A 32 -4.77 -2.04 2.94
N VAL A 33 -3.96 -2.36 1.94
CA VAL A 33 -3.68 -3.73 1.49
C VAL A 33 -2.20 -4.00 1.65
N LEU A 34 -1.88 -4.88 2.60
CA LEU A 34 -0.52 -5.37 2.83
C LEU A 34 -0.31 -6.60 1.95
N ILE A 35 0.66 -6.53 1.03
CA ILE A 35 0.97 -7.63 0.12
C ILE A 35 2.20 -8.37 0.62
N ASN A 36 2.05 -9.65 0.96
CA ASN A 36 3.18 -10.56 1.13
C ASN A 36 3.56 -11.14 -0.25
N ASN A 37 4.59 -10.57 -0.87
CA ASN A 37 5.01 -10.93 -2.23
C ASN A 37 5.97 -12.14 -2.20
N GLY A 38 5.42 -13.35 -2.20
CA GLY A 38 6.21 -14.60 -2.20
C GLY A 38 5.94 -15.53 -1.03
N ASN A 39 4.90 -15.27 -0.24
CA ASN A 39 4.48 -16.11 0.88
C ASN A 39 5.60 -16.38 1.90
N HIS A 40 6.33 -15.33 2.27
CA HIS A 40 7.38 -15.45 3.28
C HIS A 40 6.75 -15.49 4.67
N GLN A 41 7.05 -16.53 5.45
CA GLN A 41 6.41 -16.78 6.75
C GLN A 41 6.65 -15.62 7.74
N VAL A 42 7.91 -15.20 7.91
CA VAL A 42 8.28 -14.08 8.80
C VAL A 42 7.52 -12.80 8.45
N VAL A 43 7.38 -12.50 7.16
CA VAL A 43 6.59 -11.36 6.69
C VAL A 43 5.13 -11.59 7.03
N PHE A 44 4.57 -12.76 6.73
CA PHE A 44 3.17 -13.07 6.97
C PHE A 44 2.77 -12.91 8.44
N GLU A 45 3.57 -13.45 9.36
CA GLU A 45 3.36 -13.33 10.81
C GLU A 45 3.33 -11.86 11.24
N PHE A 46 4.33 -11.08 10.80
CA PHE A 46 4.36 -9.65 11.06
C PHE A 46 3.15 -8.90 10.49
N LEU A 47 2.70 -9.21 9.28
CA LEU A 47 1.52 -8.58 8.68
C LEU A 47 0.24 -8.89 9.49
N ASN A 48 0.11 -10.10 10.03
CA ASN A 48 -1.02 -10.43 10.90
C ASN A 48 -0.98 -9.64 12.21
N ILE A 49 0.19 -9.55 12.86
CA ILE A 49 0.38 -8.72 14.06
C ILE A 49 0.02 -7.26 13.75
N LEU A 50 0.50 -6.70 12.64
CA LEU A 50 0.15 -5.35 12.22
C LEU A 50 -1.35 -5.16 12.02
N LYS A 51 -2.01 -6.10 11.33
CA LYS A 51 -3.45 -6.03 11.08
C LYS A 51 -4.22 -6.03 12.39
N ASP A 52 -3.89 -6.95 13.30
CA ASP A 52 -4.63 -7.17 14.55
C ASP A 52 -4.39 -6.05 15.57
N THR A 53 -3.22 -5.40 15.54
CA THR A 53 -2.89 -4.29 16.44
C THR A 53 -3.22 -2.91 15.86
N SER A 54 -3.40 -2.78 14.54
CA SER A 54 -3.71 -1.49 13.92
C SER A 54 -5.17 -1.09 14.10
N LYS A 55 -5.40 0.21 14.26
CA LYS A 55 -6.74 0.83 14.15
C LYS A 55 -7.14 1.14 12.70
N CYS A 56 -6.30 0.75 11.74
CA CYS A 56 -6.50 1.02 10.32
C CYS A 56 -7.37 -0.06 9.68
N ASP A 57 -8.08 0.27 8.60
CA ASP A 57 -8.79 -0.74 7.81
C ASP A 57 -7.81 -1.50 6.89
N VAL A 58 -7.30 -2.62 7.40
CA VAL A 58 -6.24 -3.43 6.77
C VAL A 58 -6.78 -4.73 6.18
N SER A 59 -6.23 -5.13 5.04
CA SER A 59 -6.37 -6.48 4.49
C SER A 59 -5.01 -7.00 4.03
N ILE A 60 -4.82 -8.31 4.16
CA ILE A 60 -3.57 -8.98 3.78
C ILE A 60 -3.83 -9.78 2.52
N LEU A 61 -2.95 -9.63 1.53
CA LEU A 61 -2.96 -10.40 0.30
C LEU A 61 -1.63 -11.11 0.13
N THR A 62 -1.65 -12.44 0.18
CA THR A 62 -0.43 -13.25 0.03
C THR A 62 -0.32 -13.81 -1.38
N LEU A 63 0.80 -13.51 -2.05
CA LEU A 63 1.10 -14.06 -3.38
C LEU A 63 1.90 -15.36 -3.22
N ARG A 64 1.44 -16.43 -3.90
CA ARG A 64 2.04 -17.78 -3.81
C ARG A 64 3.53 -17.85 -4.17
N ARG A 65 3.99 -16.96 -5.05
CA ARG A 65 5.38 -16.86 -5.51
C ARG A 65 5.74 -15.40 -5.63
N GLU A 66 7.01 -15.09 -5.41
CA GLU A 66 7.52 -13.74 -5.56
C GLU A 66 7.32 -13.28 -7.02
N LYS A 67 6.82 -12.05 -7.17
CA LYS A 67 6.52 -11.43 -8.45
C LYS A 67 7.26 -10.11 -8.57
N LYS A 68 7.46 -9.67 -9.82
CA LYS A 68 7.84 -8.28 -10.09
C LYS A 68 6.82 -7.33 -9.46
N VAL A 69 7.29 -6.20 -8.95
CA VAL A 69 6.49 -5.17 -8.27
C VAL A 69 5.20 -4.83 -9.02
N VAL A 70 5.27 -4.59 -10.34
CA VAL A 70 4.09 -4.28 -11.18
C VAL A 70 3.00 -5.36 -11.11
N SER A 71 3.38 -6.63 -11.04
CA SER A 71 2.41 -7.73 -10.91
C SER A 71 1.79 -7.79 -9.51
N ALA A 72 2.58 -7.49 -8.47
CA ALA A 72 2.07 -7.37 -7.10
C ALA A 72 1.10 -6.18 -6.98
N ILE A 73 1.43 -5.02 -7.56
CA ILE A 73 0.53 -3.86 -7.66
C ILE A 73 -0.78 -4.27 -8.31
N LYS A 74 -0.74 -4.92 -9.49
CA LYS A 74 -1.96 -5.37 -10.18
C LYS A 74 -2.81 -6.30 -9.33
N ALA A 75 -2.21 -7.18 -8.53
CA ALA A 75 -2.94 -8.05 -7.62
C ALA A 75 -3.66 -7.24 -6.53
N GLY A 76 -2.97 -6.29 -5.89
CA GLY A 76 -3.57 -5.38 -4.91
C GLY A 76 -4.67 -4.49 -5.51
N VAL A 77 -4.45 -3.97 -6.71
CA VAL A 77 -5.45 -3.17 -7.42
C VAL A 77 -6.70 -3.99 -7.73
N ARG A 78 -6.55 -5.22 -8.24
CA ARG A 78 -7.68 -6.11 -8.48
C ARG A 78 -8.46 -6.41 -7.20
N PHE A 79 -7.76 -6.67 -6.10
CA PHE A 79 -8.38 -6.85 -4.80
C PHE A 79 -9.15 -5.60 -4.36
N LEU A 80 -8.55 -4.41 -4.48
CA LEU A 80 -9.24 -3.16 -4.13
C LEU A 80 -10.43 -2.87 -5.04
N SER A 81 -10.37 -3.24 -6.32
CA SER A 81 -11.47 -3.05 -7.27
C SER A 81 -12.72 -3.89 -6.93
N THR A 82 -12.60 -4.96 -6.14
CA THR A 82 -13.78 -5.69 -5.66
C THR A 82 -14.53 -4.93 -4.56
N ILE A 83 -13.85 -3.97 -3.91
CA ILE A 83 -14.41 -3.12 -2.88
C ILE A 83 -15.05 -1.91 -3.56
N LYS A 84 -16.37 -1.73 -3.40
CA LYS A 84 -17.09 -0.60 -3.99
C LYS A 84 -16.48 0.74 -3.51
N ASN A 85 -16.41 1.72 -4.42
CA ASN A 85 -16.08 3.12 -4.13
C ASN A 85 -14.59 3.43 -3.80
N ILE A 86 -13.64 2.62 -4.27
CA ILE A 86 -12.21 3.00 -4.27
C ILE A 86 -11.93 3.98 -5.43
N GLY A 87 -11.45 5.18 -5.11
CA GLY A 87 -11.28 6.30 -6.03
C GLY A 87 -9.84 6.52 -6.55
N LEU A 88 -8.86 6.39 -5.69
CA LEU A 88 -7.44 6.54 -6.04
C LEU A 88 -6.71 5.46 -5.27
N ILE A 89 -5.73 4.85 -5.92
CA ILE A 89 -4.91 3.79 -5.34
C ILE A 89 -3.48 4.27 -5.32
N ILE A 90 -2.89 4.21 -4.15
CA ILE A 90 -1.51 4.60 -3.88
C ILE A 90 -0.74 3.32 -3.60
N TYR A 91 0.49 3.20 -4.09
CA TYR A 91 1.35 2.06 -3.74
C TYR A 91 2.71 2.50 -3.22
N THR A 92 3.27 1.69 -2.33
CA THR A 92 4.60 1.88 -1.75
C THR A 92 5.19 0.56 -1.27
N ASN A 93 6.37 0.62 -0.68
CA ASN A 93 7.05 -0.48 0.00
C ASN A 93 7.52 0.02 1.40
N PRO A 94 7.83 -0.89 2.34
CA PRO A 94 8.18 -0.49 3.70
C PRO A 94 9.45 0.36 3.77
N ARG A 95 10.45 0.12 2.92
CA ARG A 95 11.70 0.92 2.88
C ARG A 95 11.44 2.38 2.53
N ASN A 96 10.63 2.62 1.48
CA ASN A 96 10.23 3.95 1.06
C ASN A 96 9.38 4.66 2.11
N MET A 97 8.63 3.91 2.93
CA MET A 97 7.86 4.49 4.03
C MET A 97 8.69 4.83 5.26
N LEU A 98 9.77 4.10 5.52
CA LEU A 98 10.68 4.38 6.63
C LEU A 98 11.62 5.56 6.32
N ASN A 99 12.02 5.71 5.07
CA ASN A 99 12.96 6.75 4.64
C ASN A 99 12.30 8.11 4.35
N ALA A 100 11.11 8.35 4.89
CA ALA A 100 10.13 9.13 4.18
C ALA A 100 9.81 10.46 4.86
N THR A 101 10.23 11.54 4.20
CA THR A 101 9.99 12.94 4.58
C THR A 101 8.51 13.33 4.57
N TRP A 102 7.63 12.52 3.98
CA TRP A 102 6.18 12.80 3.93
C TRP A 102 5.50 12.73 5.29
N ILE A 103 6.08 12.03 6.26
CA ILE A 103 5.58 12.01 7.65
C ILE A 103 5.69 13.43 8.24
N ASP A 104 6.78 14.13 7.95
CA ASP A 104 7.03 15.50 8.42
C ASP A 104 6.14 16.54 7.70
N GLN A 105 5.60 16.20 6.53
CA GLN A 105 4.73 17.06 5.74
C GLN A 105 3.24 16.93 6.13
N GLU A 106 2.90 16.16 7.18
CA GLU A 106 1.52 15.89 7.62
C GLU A 106 0.58 15.46 6.47
N LEU A 107 1.11 14.69 5.51
CA LEU A 107 0.40 14.36 4.28
C LEU A 107 -0.86 13.49 4.54
N ASP A 108 -2.04 14.07 4.30
CA ASP A 108 -3.32 13.36 4.37
C ASP A 108 -3.70 12.75 3.02
N LEU A 109 -3.34 11.48 2.80
CA LEU A 109 -3.61 10.75 1.56
C LEU A 109 -5.11 10.63 1.25
N SER A 110 -5.98 10.79 2.26
CA SER A 110 -7.42 10.68 2.06
C SER A 110 -8.00 11.86 1.27
N LYS A 111 -7.34 13.02 1.33
CA LYS A 111 -7.75 14.28 0.68
C LYS A 111 -7.16 14.48 -0.72
N ILE A 112 -6.16 13.68 -1.09
CA ILE A 112 -5.45 13.85 -2.36
C ILE A 112 -6.35 13.51 -3.55
N GLU A 113 -6.43 14.42 -4.50
CA GLU A 113 -7.11 14.22 -5.79
C GLU A 113 -6.09 14.33 -6.93
N LEU A 114 -6.06 13.30 -7.78
CA LEU A 114 -5.14 13.21 -8.90
C LEU A 114 -5.92 12.86 -10.17
N PRO A 115 -5.50 13.37 -11.33
CA PRO A 115 -6.14 13.07 -12.60
C PRO A 115 -6.02 11.59 -12.94
N HIS A 116 -6.78 11.11 -13.92
CA HIS A 116 -6.57 9.77 -14.44
C HIS A 116 -5.40 9.76 -15.43
N LYS A 117 -4.46 8.82 -15.29
CA LYS A 117 -3.38 8.58 -16.25
C LYS A 117 -3.97 7.97 -17.54
N LYS A 118 -4.50 8.79 -18.46
CA LYS A 118 -5.23 8.31 -19.66
C LYS A 118 -4.42 7.34 -20.54
N ASN A 119 -3.10 7.50 -20.55
CA ASN A 119 -2.16 6.68 -21.33
C ASN A 119 -1.87 5.31 -20.69
N GLU A 120 -2.31 5.08 -19.45
CA GLU A 120 -2.15 3.81 -18.77
C GLU A 120 -3.28 2.82 -19.10
N ARG A 121 -2.99 1.52 -18.87
CA ARG A 121 -4.03 0.48 -18.91
C ARG A 121 -5.14 0.86 -17.94
N ILE A 122 -6.41 0.61 -18.32
CA ILE A 122 -7.61 0.99 -17.54
C ILE A 122 -7.45 0.68 -16.04
N LEU A 123 -6.97 -0.51 -15.71
CA LEU A 123 -6.73 -0.97 -14.34
C LEU A 123 -5.77 -0.06 -13.53
N LEU A 124 -4.80 0.56 -14.19
CA LEU A 124 -3.72 1.33 -13.58
C LEU A 124 -3.91 2.85 -13.69
N ARG A 125 -4.95 3.32 -14.38
CA ARG A 125 -5.18 4.77 -14.60
C ARG A 125 -5.35 5.59 -13.33
N ARG A 126 -5.71 4.94 -12.23
CA ARG A 126 -5.95 5.54 -10.91
C ARG A 126 -4.88 5.13 -9.89
N VAL A 127 -3.74 4.64 -10.38
CA VAL A 127 -2.67 4.06 -9.54
C VAL A 127 -1.45 4.97 -9.59
N TYR A 128 -1.01 5.41 -8.42
CA TYR A 128 0.13 6.28 -8.21
C TYR A 128 1.07 5.67 -7.18
N SER A 129 2.37 5.83 -7.37
CA SER A 129 3.33 5.53 -6.32
C SER A 129 3.33 6.64 -5.28
N MET A 130 3.68 6.33 -4.04
CA MET A 130 3.84 7.36 -2.99
C MET A 130 4.86 8.43 -3.40
N ASN A 131 5.94 8.04 -4.09
CA ASN A 131 6.97 8.98 -4.56
C ASN A 131 6.44 9.93 -5.65
N GLU A 132 5.53 9.46 -6.51
CA GLU A 132 4.87 10.34 -7.49
C GLU A 132 4.00 11.40 -6.81
N ILE A 133 3.42 11.07 -5.65
CA ILE A 133 2.55 11.99 -4.90
C ILE A 133 3.37 13.05 -4.17
N ILE A 134 4.48 12.65 -3.55
CA ILE A 134 5.35 13.56 -2.80
C ILE A 134 5.99 14.61 -3.71
N ASN A 135 6.25 14.24 -4.96
CA ASN A 135 6.89 15.10 -5.96
C ASN A 135 5.89 15.77 -6.92
N TYR A 136 4.58 15.71 -6.63
CA TYR A 136 3.53 16.33 -7.45
C TYR A 136 3.33 17.79 -7.07
#